data_AF-M5BJA8-F1
#
_entry.id   AF-M5BJA8-F1
#
_cell.length_a   1.000
_cell.length_b   1.000
_cell.length_c   1.000
_cell.angle_alpha   90.00
_cell.angle_beta   90.00
_cell.angle_gamma   90.00
#
_symmetry.space_group_name_H-M   'P 1'
#
loop_
_entity.id
_entity.type
_entity.pdbx_description
1 polymer ?
#
loop_
_entity_poly.entity_id
_entity_poly.type
_entity_poly.pdbx_seq_one_letter_code
_entity_poly.pdbx_strand_id
1 'polypeptide(L)'
;MPTIEEVTEDVPETKTETKEKTYDEMTPEEREVEDAKLKAREAAEQATLPYRWKQELGDLDITVPLPKGTRARDLVVKIQKKKLSAGLKGREPILEGELCQEIKIDESTWTVEDQEFLYIHLEKVNKWQWWENVLTHHPKIDTRKITPNNSKLSDLDGETRGMVEKMMYDNQQKQMGKPTSDEQKKMETLKKFQAAHPEMDFSNAKIS
;
A
#
# COMPACT_ATOMS: atom_id res chain seq x y z
N MET A 1 4.93 -57.11 54.57
CA MET A 1 4.61 -55.68 54.37
C MET A 1 5.81 -54.88 54.84
N PRO A 2 6.46 -54.17 53.92
CA PRO A 2 6.59 -52.73 54.10
C PRO A 2 6.35 -51.93 52.81
N THR A 3 6.02 -50.67 53.05
CA THR A 3 5.56 -49.56 52.22
C THR A 3 6.58 -49.09 51.18
N ILE A 4 6.10 -48.80 49.97
CA ILE A 4 6.85 -48.11 48.90
C ILE A 4 6.59 -46.61 49.08
N GLU A 5 7.65 -45.86 49.41
CA GLU A 5 7.63 -44.39 49.41
C GLU A 5 7.65 -43.83 47.99
N GLU A 6 6.92 -42.74 47.85
CA GLU A 6 6.49 -42.07 46.63
C GLU A 6 7.63 -41.25 46.00
N VAL A 7 7.78 -41.40 44.69
CA VAL A 7 8.70 -40.66 43.83
C VAL A 7 8.21 -39.22 43.69
N THR A 8 9.07 -38.25 43.96
CA THR A 8 8.94 -36.89 43.40
C THR A 8 10.26 -36.49 42.74
N GLU A 9 10.40 -36.83 41.45
CA GLU A 9 11.40 -36.22 40.59
C GLU A 9 10.90 -34.83 40.18
N ASP A 10 11.60 -33.81 40.68
CA ASP A 10 11.47 -32.41 40.29
C ASP A 10 12.01 -32.26 38.85
N VAL A 11 11.11 -32.20 37.87
CA VAL A 11 11.45 -31.86 36.48
C VAL A 11 11.36 -30.34 36.34
N PRO A 12 12.47 -29.62 36.11
CA PRO A 12 12.41 -28.19 35.89
C PRO A 12 11.80 -27.93 34.51
N GLU A 13 10.64 -27.26 34.49
CA GLU A 13 10.06 -26.66 33.28
C GLU A 13 11.00 -25.56 32.74
N THR A 14 11.84 -25.90 31.77
CA THR A 14 12.47 -24.89 30.90
C THR A 14 11.39 -24.27 30.01
N LYS A 15 10.82 -23.16 30.47
CA LYS A 15 10.13 -22.19 29.61
C LYS A 15 11.17 -21.55 28.69
N THR A 16 11.29 -22.05 27.48
CA THR A 16 11.97 -21.35 26.39
C THR A 16 11.14 -20.13 26.00
N GLU A 17 11.41 -19.00 26.66
CA GLU A 17 11.13 -17.68 26.10
C GLU A 17 12.07 -17.47 24.89
N THR A 18 11.63 -17.88 23.71
CA THR A 18 12.19 -17.36 22.46
C THR A 18 11.88 -15.88 22.42
N LYS A 19 12.87 -15.03 22.77
CA LYS A 19 12.86 -13.62 22.39
C LYS A 19 12.82 -13.57 20.87
N GLU A 20 11.68 -13.21 20.30
CA GLU A 20 11.56 -12.91 18.87
C GLU A 20 12.57 -11.78 18.56
N LYS A 21 13.55 -12.05 17.69
CA LYS A 21 14.41 -11.01 17.14
C LYS A 21 13.51 -9.99 16.44
N THR A 22 13.80 -8.70 16.60
CA THR A 22 13.09 -7.68 15.82
C THR A 22 13.49 -7.77 14.35
N TYR A 23 12.62 -7.36 13.42
CA TYR A 23 12.87 -7.46 11.98
C TYR A 23 14.19 -6.77 11.55
N ASP A 24 14.57 -5.70 12.24
CA ASP A 24 15.81 -4.96 11.98
C ASP A 24 17.08 -5.68 12.48
N GLU A 25 16.92 -6.65 13.39
CA GLU A 25 18.01 -7.48 13.94
C GLU A 25 18.16 -8.82 13.20
N MET A 26 17.27 -9.12 12.25
CA MET A 26 17.30 -10.33 11.43
C MET A 26 18.31 -10.24 10.29
N THR A 27 18.94 -11.36 9.96
CA THR A 27 19.77 -11.45 8.75
C THR A 27 18.92 -11.24 7.49
N PRO A 28 19.53 -10.89 6.34
CA PRO A 28 18.79 -10.82 5.08
C PRO A 28 18.03 -12.11 4.76
N GLU A 29 18.64 -13.28 5.01
CA GLU A 29 18.01 -14.59 4.78
C GLU A 29 16.82 -14.85 5.73
N GLU A 30 16.96 -14.50 7.02
CA GLU A 30 15.86 -14.61 8.00
C GLU A 30 14.67 -13.71 7.60
N ARG A 31 14.93 -12.50 7.10
CA ARG A 31 13.90 -11.58 6.60
C ARG A 31 13.18 -12.12 5.37
N GLU A 32 13.90 -12.70 4.41
CA GLU A 32 13.27 -13.31 3.22
C GLU A 32 12.32 -14.44 3.59
N VAL A 33 12.68 -15.26 4.58
CA VAL A 33 11.84 -16.36 5.06
C VAL A 33 10.56 -15.82 5.74
N GLU A 34 10.68 -14.84 6.64
CA GLU A 34 9.51 -14.25 7.29
C GLU A 34 8.63 -13.46 6.30
N ASP A 35 9.23 -12.78 5.32
CA ASP A 35 8.52 -12.10 4.24
C ASP A 35 7.73 -13.07 3.37
N ALA A 36 8.34 -14.21 3.01
CA ALA A 36 7.68 -15.27 2.24
C ALA A 36 6.52 -15.89 3.03
N LYS A 37 6.70 -16.11 4.33
CA LYS A 37 5.67 -16.64 5.23
C LYS A 37 4.50 -15.66 5.40
N LEU A 38 4.79 -14.37 5.56
CA LEU A 38 3.77 -13.31 5.60
C LEU A 38 2.96 -13.29 4.30
N LYS A 39 3.65 -13.27 3.16
CA LYS A 39 3.02 -13.28 1.83
C LYS A 39 2.14 -14.51 1.61
N ALA A 40 2.59 -15.68 2.07
CA ALA A 40 1.81 -16.91 1.99
C ALA A 40 0.53 -16.84 2.85
N ARG A 41 0.64 -16.28 4.07
CA ARG A 41 -0.52 -16.07 4.96
C ARG A 41 -1.52 -15.11 4.33
N GLU A 42 -1.06 -13.96 3.85
CA GLU A 42 -1.91 -12.97 3.17
C GLU A 42 -2.58 -13.58 1.93
N ALA A 43 -1.84 -14.32 1.11
CA ALA A 43 -2.40 -14.99 -0.06
C ALA A 43 -3.50 -16.01 0.33
N ALA A 44 -3.32 -16.75 1.43
CA ALA A 44 -4.32 -17.66 1.93
C ALA A 44 -5.56 -16.93 2.43
N GLU A 45 -5.41 -15.84 3.19
CA GLU A 45 -6.51 -15.00 3.65
C GLU A 45 -7.28 -14.37 2.48
N GLN A 46 -6.58 -13.81 1.49
CA GLN A 46 -7.19 -13.23 0.30
C GLN A 46 -7.88 -14.28 -0.57
N ALA A 47 -7.40 -15.54 -0.58
CA ALA A 47 -8.02 -16.63 -1.33
C ALA A 47 -9.36 -17.09 -0.73
N THR A 48 -9.68 -16.71 0.51
CA THR A 48 -11.00 -16.98 1.12
C THR A 48 -12.10 -16.01 0.66
N LEU A 49 -11.72 -14.90 0.02
CA LEU A 49 -12.67 -13.91 -0.47
C LEU A 49 -13.49 -14.45 -1.65
N PRO A 50 -14.75 -14.00 -1.80
CA PRO A 50 -15.62 -14.42 -2.90
C PRO A 50 -15.24 -13.78 -4.24
N TYR A 51 -14.13 -13.03 -4.30
CA TYR A 51 -13.60 -12.36 -5.48
C TYR A 51 -12.08 -12.33 -5.42
N ARG A 52 -11.45 -12.09 -6.56
CA ARG A 52 -10.03 -11.78 -6.67
C ARG A 52 -9.86 -10.31 -7.00
N TRP A 53 -8.76 -9.72 -6.58
CA TRP A 53 -8.46 -8.34 -6.92
C TRP A 53 -6.96 -8.14 -7.09
N LYS A 54 -6.63 -7.14 -7.89
CA LYS A 54 -5.28 -6.63 -8.10
C LYS A 54 -5.38 -5.12 -8.17
N GLN A 55 -4.27 -4.43 -7.94
CA GLN A 55 -4.24 -2.98 -7.97
C GLN A 55 -2.96 -2.48 -8.62
N GLU A 56 -3.07 -1.31 -9.22
CA GLU A 56 -1.95 -0.45 -9.51
C GLU A 56 -1.98 0.77 -8.59
N LEU A 57 -1.06 1.72 -8.76
CA LEU A 57 -1.05 2.91 -7.91
C LEU A 57 -2.29 3.80 -8.16
N GLY A 58 -2.78 3.84 -9.40
CA GLY A 58 -3.92 4.65 -9.82
C GLY A 58 -5.28 3.98 -9.72
N ASP A 59 -5.35 2.65 -9.78
CA ASP A 59 -6.60 1.92 -9.94
C ASP A 59 -6.62 0.57 -9.21
N LEU A 60 -7.78 -0.09 -9.28
CA LEU A 60 -8.02 -1.42 -8.71
C LEU A 60 -8.97 -2.21 -9.61
N ASP A 61 -8.57 -3.42 -9.98
CA ASP A 61 -9.38 -4.37 -10.73
C ASP A 61 -9.88 -5.49 -9.82
N ILE A 62 -11.18 -5.76 -9.86
CA ILE A 62 -11.85 -6.83 -9.12
C ILE A 62 -12.45 -7.82 -10.12
N THR A 63 -12.21 -9.11 -9.90
CA THR A 63 -12.80 -10.20 -10.68
C THR A 63 -13.65 -11.07 -9.77
N VAL A 64 -14.95 -11.13 -10.05
CA VAL A 64 -15.93 -11.89 -9.30
C VAL A 64 -16.39 -13.07 -10.15
N PRO A 65 -16.17 -14.34 -9.72
CA PRO A 65 -16.72 -15.49 -10.41
C PRO A 65 -18.25 -15.51 -10.31
N LEU A 66 -18.91 -15.81 -11.42
CA LEU A 66 -20.35 -15.88 -11.55
C LEU A 66 -20.80 -17.27 -12.07
N PRO A 67 -22.05 -17.66 -11.82
CA PRO A 67 -22.62 -18.84 -12.48
C PRO A 67 -22.60 -18.69 -14.00
N LYS A 68 -22.26 -19.77 -14.71
CA LYS A 68 -22.19 -19.78 -16.19
C LYS A 68 -23.50 -19.33 -16.83
N GLY A 69 -23.39 -18.44 -17.82
CA GLY A 69 -24.52 -17.87 -18.54
C GLY A 69 -25.11 -16.61 -17.91
N THR A 70 -24.49 -16.09 -16.85
CA THR A 70 -24.91 -14.83 -16.22
C THR A 70 -24.73 -13.67 -17.18
N ARG A 71 -25.77 -12.83 -17.34
CA ARG A 71 -25.72 -11.62 -18.18
C ARG A 71 -25.83 -10.36 -17.33
N ALA A 72 -25.45 -9.22 -17.90
CA ALA A 72 -25.51 -7.92 -17.23
C ALA A 72 -26.90 -7.60 -16.63
N ARG A 73 -27.99 -7.99 -17.29
CA ARG A 73 -29.36 -7.79 -16.80
C ARG A 73 -29.71 -8.56 -15.52
N ASP A 74 -28.95 -9.62 -15.23
CA ASP A 74 -29.14 -10.49 -14.08
C ASP A 74 -28.33 -9.99 -12.86
N LEU A 75 -27.52 -8.94 -13.04
CA LEU A 75 -26.66 -8.36 -12.02
C LEU A 75 -27.22 -7.04 -11.49
N VAL A 76 -26.89 -6.74 -10.23
CA VAL A 76 -27.06 -5.43 -9.62
C VAL A 76 -25.68 -5.00 -9.14
N VAL A 77 -25.10 -4.02 -9.81
CA VAL A 77 -23.79 -3.43 -9.46
C VAL A 77 -24.00 -1.96 -9.12
N LYS A 78 -23.61 -1.58 -7.91
CA LYS A 78 -23.69 -0.21 -7.38
C LYS A 78 -22.30 0.23 -6.98
N ILE A 79 -21.74 1.15 -7.76
CA ILE A 79 -20.45 1.79 -7.50
C ILE A 79 -20.74 3.19 -6.96
N GLN A 80 -20.24 3.49 -5.77
CA GLN A 80 -20.36 4.80 -5.13
C GLN A 80 -18.97 5.26 -4.67
N LYS A 81 -18.83 6.57 -4.41
CA LYS A 81 -17.56 7.22 -4.07
C LYS A 81 -16.74 6.46 -3.03
N LYS A 82 -17.40 5.86 -2.05
CA LYS A 82 -16.76 5.10 -0.96
C LYS A 82 -17.49 3.81 -0.60
N LYS A 83 -18.36 3.30 -1.49
CA LYS A 83 -19.11 2.07 -1.25
C LYS A 83 -19.22 1.27 -2.53
N LEU A 84 -19.25 -0.04 -2.38
CA LEU A 84 -19.38 -0.96 -3.50
C LEU A 84 -20.34 -2.08 -3.12
N SER A 85 -21.26 -2.40 -4.02
CA SER A 85 -22.13 -3.57 -3.92
C SER A 85 -22.26 -4.23 -5.29
N ALA A 86 -22.06 -5.53 -5.38
CA ALA A 86 -22.28 -6.28 -6.60
C ALA A 86 -22.79 -7.69 -6.32
N GLY A 87 -23.77 -8.14 -7.09
CA GLY A 87 -24.30 -9.50 -6.99
C GLY A 87 -25.44 -9.77 -7.96
N LEU A 88 -26.02 -10.96 -7.86
CA LEU A 88 -27.17 -11.37 -8.67
C LEU A 88 -28.45 -10.71 -8.17
N LYS A 89 -29.30 -10.28 -9.10
CA LYS A 89 -30.60 -9.66 -8.79
C LYS A 89 -31.47 -10.62 -7.98
N GLY A 90 -31.99 -10.14 -6.85
CA GLY A 90 -32.87 -10.93 -5.97
C GLY A 90 -32.14 -11.92 -5.06
N ARG A 91 -30.80 -11.87 -4.98
CA ARG A 91 -29.98 -12.62 -4.02
C ARG A 91 -29.18 -11.66 -3.14
N GLU A 92 -28.57 -12.20 -2.11
CA GLU A 92 -27.56 -11.47 -1.33
C GLU A 92 -26.39 -11.05 -2.23
N PRO A 93 -25.87 -9.82 -2.10
CA PRO A 93 -24.70 -9.38 -2.84
C PRO A 93 -23.49 -10.27 -2.57
N ILE A 94 -22.71 -10.54 -3.62
CA ILE A 94 -21.46 -11.32 -3.52
C ILE A 94 -20.39 -10.48 -2.81
N LEU A 95 -20.45 -9.17 -3.02
CA LEU A 95 -19.62 -8.18 -2.34
C LEU A 95 -20.49 -6.98 -1.98
N GLU A 96 -20.41 -6.51 -0.74
CA GLU A 96 -21.09 -5.30 -0.28
C GLU A 96 -20.33 -4.68 0.88
N GLY A 97 -20.01 -3.39 0.81
CA GLY A 97 -19.42 -2.69 1.93
C GLY A 97 -18.88 -1.29 1.61
N GLU A 98 -18.18 -0.72 2.59
CA GLU A 98 -17.42 0.52 2.43
C GLU A 98 -16.05 0.21 1.82
N LEU A 99 -15.64 1.00 0.82
CA LEU A 99 -14.31 0.95 0.23
C LEU A 99 -13.28 1.53 1.20
N CYS A 100 -12.04 1.02 1.19
CA CYS A 100 -11.03 1.54 2.11
C CYS A 100 -10.64 3.00 1.81
N GLN A 101 -10.74 3.44 0.54
CA GLN A 101 -10.55 4.82 0.11
C GLN A 101 -11.59 5.23 -0.93
N GLU A 102 -11.58 6.52 -1.27
CA GLU A 102 -12.48 7.08 -2.27
C GLU A 102 -12.05 6.77 -3.70
N ILE A 103 -13.04 6.59 -4.57
CA ILE A 103 -12.90 6.36 -6.00
C ILE A 103 -13.57 7.46 -6.82
N LYS A 104 -13.13 7.62 -8.06
CA LYS A 104 -13.80 8.44 -9.06
C LYS A 104 -14.88 7.61 -9.74
N ILE A 105 -16.13 7.85 -9.38
CA ILE A 105 -17.27 7.06 -9.89
C ILE A 105 -17.34 7.12 -11.43
N ASP A 106 -17.15 8.30 -12.01
CA ASP A 106 -17.28 8.53 -13.47
C ASP A 106 -16.18 7.85 -14.30
N GLU A 107 -15.05 7.51 -13.67
CA GLU A 107 -13.92 6.79 -14.29
C GLU A 107 -13.92 5.29 -13.90
N SER A 108 -14.86 4.85 -13.04
CA SER A 108 -14.99 3.46 -12.62
C SER A 108 -16.04 2.75 -13.46
N THR A 109 -15.75 1.51 -13.87
CA THR A 109 -16.61 0.76 -14.79
C THR A 109 -16.77 -0.69 -14.35
N TRP A 110 -17.74 -1.40 -14.93
CA TRP A 110 -17.87 -2.83 -14.76
C TRP A 110 -18.34 -3.49 -16.05
N THR A 111 -17.92 -4.72 -16.27
CA THR A 111 -18.26 -5.52 -17.45
C THR A 111 -18.47 -6.98 -17.06
N VAL A 112 -19.17 -7.72 -17.92
CA VAL A 112 -19.31 -9.18 -17.79
C VAL A 112 -18.54 -9.82 -18.94
N GLU A 113 -17.59 -10.68 -18.61
CA GLU A 113 -16.78 -11.42 -19.58
C GLU A 113 -17.17 -12.90 -19.57
N ASP A 114 -17.22 -13.50 -20.76
CA ASP A 114 -17.55 -14.92 -21.00
C ASP A 114 -18.83 -15.46 -20.35
N GLN A 115 -19.69 -14.57 -19.84
CA GLN A 115 -20.88 -14.91 -19.04
C GLN A 115 -20.54 -15.73 -17.78
N GLU A 116 -19.31 -15.61 -17.29
CA GLU A 116 -18.76 -16.36 -16.15
C GLU A 116 -18.03 -15.46 -15.15
N PHE A 117 -17.63 -14.25 -15.55
CA PHE A 117 -16.92 -13.33 -14.67
C PHE A 117 -17.48 -11.91 -14.73
N LEU A 118 -17.64 -11.28 -13.57
CA LEU A 118 -17.86 -9.85 -13.44
C LEU A 118 -16.53 -9.17 -13.15
N TYR A 119 -16.13 -8.25 -14.02
CA TYR A 119 -14.98 -7.39 -13.84
C TYR A 119 -15.44 -6.02 -13.41
N ILE A 120 -14.83 -5.49 -12.35
CA ILE A 120 -15.09 -4.15 -11.84
C ILE A 120 -13.75 -3.42 -11.79
N HIS A 121 -13.67 -2.32 -12.51
CA HIS A 121 -12.53 -1.41 -12.52
C HIS A 121 -12.86 -0.19 -11.67
N LEU A 122 -12.03 0.11 -10.68
CA LEU A 122 -12.19 1.24 -9.79
C LEU A 122 -11.01 2.21 -9.93
N GLU A 123 -11.31 3.42 -10.34
CA GLU A 123 -10.31 4.49 -10.44
C GLU A 123 -10.15 5.18 -9.08
N LYS A 124 -8.94 5.20 -8.51
CA LYS A 124 -8.71 5.82 -7.20
C LYS A 124 -8.72 7.35 -7.31
N VAL A 125 -9.26 8.02 -6.30
CA VAL A 125 -9.06 9.48 -6.16
C VAL A 125 -7.60 9.76 -5.81
N ASN A 126 -7.05 9.02 -4.85
CA ASN A 126 -5.64 9.13 -4.45
C ASN A 126 -4.77 8.14 -5.23
N LYS A 127 -4.11 8.64 -6.28
CA LYS A 127 -3.20 7.87 -7.14
C LYS A 127 -1.78 7.70 -6.55
N TRP A 128 -1.61 7.91 -5.26
CA TRP A 128 -0.33 7.74 -4.54
C TRP A 128 -0.41 6.71 -3.41
N GLN A 129 -1.55 6.03 -3.29
CA GLN A 129 -1.84 5.17 -2.15
C GLN A 129 -2.21 3.76 -2.58
N TRP A 130 -1.43 2.81 -2.06
CA TRP A 130 -1.78 1.39 -2.09
C TRP A 130 -2.90 1.09 -1.11
N TRP A 131 -3.88 0.33 -1.56
CA TRP A 131 -5.01 -0.10 -0.75
C TRP A 131 -4.63 -1.37 0.01
N GLU A 132 -4.88 -1.40 1.31
CA GLU A 132 -4.66 -2.57 2.15
C GLU A 132 -5.75 -3.63 1.95
N ASN A 133 -6.94 -3.24 1.51
CA ASN A 133 -8.06 -4.12 1.17
C ASN A 133 -9.04 -3.39 0.24
N VAL A 134 -9.93 -4.12 -0.42
CA VAL A 134 -11.01 -3.49 -1.23
C VAL A 134 -12.09 -2.94 -0.31
N LEU A 135 -12.69 -3.81 0.51
CA LEU A 135 -13.73 -3.48 1.47
C LEU A 135 -13.14 -3.45 2.87
N THR A 136 -13.51 -2.45 3.67
CA THR A 136 -12.91 -2.18 4.99
C THR A 136 -12.96 -3.34 5.97
N HIS A 137 -13.94 -4.24 5.83
CA HIS A 137 -14.15 -5.40 6.70
C HIS A 137 -13.43 -6.67 6.23
N HIS A 138 -12.78 -6.65 5.06
CA HIS A 138 -12.00 -7.78 4.56
C HIS A 138 -10.54 -7.74 5.03
N PRO A 139 -9.83 -8.90 5.02
CA PRO A 139 -8.43 -8.98 5.44
C PRO A 139 -7.55 -7.98 4.70
N LYS A 140 -6.59 -7.42 5.44
CA LYS A 140 -5.65 -6.41 4.96
C LYS A 140 -4.38 -7.08 4.45
N ILE A 141 -3.72 -6.47 3.46
CA ILE A 141 -2.38 -6.83 2.99
C ILE A 141 -1.37 -5.77 3.44
N ASP A 142 -0.13 -6.17 3.68
CA ASP A 142 0.98 -5.26 3.92
C ASP A 142 1.40 -4.56 2.61
N THR A 143 0.98 -3.31 2.48
CA THR A 143 1.27 -2.49 1.30
C THR A 143 2.71 -1.98 1.24
N ARG A 144 3.48 -2.07 2.32
CA ARG A 144 4.86 -1.55 2.39
C ARG A 144 5.82 -2.31 1.48
N LYS A 145 5.48 -3.56 1.16
CA LYS A 145 6.29 -4.46 0.32
C LYS A 145 5.84 -4.49 -1.14
N ILE A 146 4.81 -3.73 -1.51
CA ILE A 146 4.35 -3.67 -2.89
C ILE A 146 5.37 -2.86 -3.70
N THR A 147 6.04 -3.52 -4.65
CA THR A 147 6.93 -2.86 -5.60
C THR A 147 6.12 -2.27 -6.75
N PRO A 148 6.16 -0.95 -6.99
CA PRO A 148 5.48 -0.34 -8.12
C PRO A 148 6.03 -0.89 -9.43
N ASN A 149 5.16 -1.27 -10.37
CA ASN A 149 5.58 -1.66 -11.73
C ASN A 149 6.36 -0.54 -12.43
N ASN A 150 6.05 0.73 -12.11
CA ASN A 150 6.74 1.92 -12.61
C ASN A 150 7.99 2.29 -11.78
N SER A 151 8.82 1.31 -11.44
CA SER A 151 10.08 1.56 -10.72
C SER A 151 11.13 2.28 -11.58
N LYS A 152 10.80 2.65 -12.84
CA LYS A 152 11.65 3.44 -13.72
C LYS A 152 11.14 4.86 -13.76
N LEU A 153 11.98 5.78 -13.32
CA LEU A 153 11.76 7.24 -13.38
C LEU A 153 11.29 7.75 -14.76
N SER A 154 11.54 7.00 -15.83
CA SER A 154 11.15 7.31 -17.21
C SER A 154 9.65 7.26 -17.47
N ASP A 155 8.89 6.44 -16.74
CA ASP A 155 7.47 6.20 -17.06
C ASP A 155 6.53 7.02 -16.16
N LEU A 156 7.08 7.93 -15.35
CA LEU A 156 6.34 8.93 -14.58
C LEU A 156 6.01 10.14 -15.48
N ASP A 157 4.82 10.73 -15.32
CA ASP A 157 4.46 11.99 -15.99
C ASP A 157 5.41 13.12 -15.55
N GLY A 158 5.58 14.15 -16.38
CA GLY A 158 6.63 15.16 -16.20
C GLY A 158 6.55 15.94 -14.88
N GLU A 159 5.35 16.12 -14.32
CA GLU A 159 5.15 16.83 -13.06
C GLU A 159 5.54 15.94 -11.87
N THR A 160 5.02 14.71 -11.84
CA THR A 160 5.40 13.68 -10.86
C THR A 160 6.90 13.40 -10.86
N ARG A 161 7.47 13.24 -12.06
CA ARG A 161 8.88 12.93 -12.24
C ARG A 161 9.76 14.02 -11.63
N GLY A 162 9.41 15.28 -11.87
CA GLY A 162 10.12 16.43 -11.27
C GLY A 162 10.04 16.42 -9.74
N MET A 163 8.91 16.02 -9.17
CA MET A 163 8.76 15.91 -7.71
C MET A 163 9.59 14.77 -7.11
N VAL A 164 9.58 13.59 -7.74
CA VAL A 164 10.37 12.43 -7.30
C VAL A 164 11.87 12.70 -7.48
N GLU A 165 12.29 13.29 -8.61
CA GLU A 165 13.67 13.73 -8.86
C GLU A 165 14.13 14.73 -7.80
N LYS A 166 13.28 15.73 -7.47
CA LYS A 166 13.56 16.69 -6.39
C LYS A 166 13.72 15.99 -5.04
N MET A 167 12.84 15.05 -4.69
CA MET A 167 12.95 14.31 -3.43
C MET A 167 14.21 13.44 -3.36
N MET A 168 14.57 12.76 -4.46
CA MET A 168 15.79 11.97 -4.54
C MET A 168 17.05 12.84 -4.40
N TYR A 169 17.07 13.98 -5.10
CA TYR A 169 18.14 14.97 -5.00
C TYR A 169 18.26 15.52 -3.58
N ASP A 170 17.15 15.94 -2.97
CA ASP A 170 17.14 16.51 -1.62
C ASP A 170 17.55 15.49 -0.57
N ASN A 171 17.12 14.23 -0.69
CA ASN A 171 17.54 13.15 0.20
C ASN A 171 19.05 12.88 0.07
N GLN A 172 19.59 12.91 -1.15
CA GLN A 172 21.03 12.76 -1.40
C GLN A 172 21.84 13.94 -0.84
N GLN A 173 21.38 15.18 -1.06
CA GLN A 173 22.01 16.39 -0.53
C GLN A 173 22.03 16.37 1.00
N LYS A 174 20.90 16.02 1.65
CA LYS A 174 20.81 15.88 3.11
C LYS A 174 21.80 14.86 3.67
N GLN A 175 21.91 13.68 3.03
CA GLN A 175 22.91 12.68 3.44
C GLN A 175 24.34 13.17 3.27
N MET A 176 24.60 14.00 2.25
CA MET A 176 25.90 14.65 2.04
C MET A 176 26.11 15.91 2.90
N GLY A 177 25.17 16.28 3.78
CA GLY A 177 25.22 17.51 4.56
C GLY A 177 25.19 18.80 3.72
N LYS A 178 24.68 18.70 2.49
CA LYS A 178 24.60 19.79 1.52
C LYS A 178 23.18 20.37 1.47
N PRO A 179 23.05 21.64 1.04
CA PRO A 179 21.75 22.32 0.97
C PRO A 179 20.81 21.65 -0.05
N THR A 180 19.55 21.53 0.32
CA THR A 180 18.43 21.05 -0.52
C THR A 180 18.15 22.00 -1.68
N SER A 181 17.38 21.55 -2.67
CA SER A 181 16.97 22.33 -3.84
C SER A 181 16.31 23.67 -3.45
N ASP A 182 15.46 23.68 -2.41
CA ASP A 182 14.82 24.91 -1.94
C ASP A 182 15.80 25.88 -1.27
N GLU A 183 16.78 25.37 -0.52
CA GLU A 183 17.83 26.17 0.12
C GLU A 183 18.80 26.76 -0.90
N GLN A 184 19.15 25.99 -1.94
CA GLN A 184 19.96 26.48 -3.05
C GLN A 184 19.24 27.60 -3.80
N LYS A 185 17.95 27.43 -4.11
CA LYS A 185 17.14 28.46 -4.78
C LYS A 185 17.01 29.74 -3.94
N LYS A 186 16.87 29.61 -2.62
CA LYS A 186 16.90 30.74 -1.69
C LYS A 186 18.26 31.45 -1.72
N MET A 187 19.36 30.72 -1.65
CA MET A 187 20.71 31.28 -1.73
C MET A 187 20.98 31.98 -3.05
N GLU A 188 20.54 31.41 -4.18
CA GLU A 188 20.68 32.05 -5.49
C GLU A 188 19.88 33.35 -5.60
N THR A 189 18.65 33.34 -5.07
CA THR A 189 17.78 34.52 -5.06
C THR A 189 18.39 35.63 -4.22
N LEU A 190 18.91 35.28 -3.03
CA LEU A 190 19.61 36.21 -2.15
C LEU A 190 20.89 36.75 -2.81
N LYS A 191 21.68 35.89 -3.48
CA LYS A 191 22.91 36.29 -4.18
C LYS A 191 22.63 37.23 -5.34
N LYS A 192 21.56 36.98 -6.11
CA LYS A 192 21.11 37.88 -7.18
C LYS A 192 20.65 39.23 -6.62
N PHE A 193 19.93 39.22 -5.49
CA PHE A 193 19.48 40.42 -4.81
C PHE A 193 20.66 41.26 -4.28
N GLN A 194 21.64 40.62 -3.64
CA GLN A 194 22.88 41.25 -3.19
C GLN A 194 23.69 41.86 -4.34
N ALA A 195 23.78 41.16 -5.47
CA ALA A 195 24.48 41.67 -6.65
C ALA A 195 23.76 42.85 -7.32
N ALA A 196 22.42 42.89 -7.27
CA ALA A 196 21.62 43.99 -7.80
C ALA A 196 21.58 45.20 -6.85
N HIS A 197 21.88 45.02 -5.57
CA HIS A 197 21.87 46.05 -4.54
C HIS A 197 23.16 46.07 -3.73
N PRO A 198 24.31 46.42 -4.35
CA PRO A 198 25.61 46.43 -3.69
C PRO A 198 25.75 47.46 -2.55
N GLU A 199 24.81 48.40 -2.43
CA GLU A 199 24.75 49.37 -1.33
C GLU A 199 24.07 48.84 -0.05
N MET A 200 23.39 47.69 -0.12
CA MET A 200 22.80 47.05 1.07
C MET A 200 23.80 46.12 1.75
N ASP A 201 24.11 46.38 3.02
CA ASP A 201 24.96 45.53 3.87
C ASP A 201 24.13 44.44 4.55
N PHE A 202 24.40 43.18 4.20
CA PHE A 202 23.72 42.00 4.74
C PHE A 202 24.47 41.35 5.91
N SER A 203 25.56 41.95 6.39
CA SER A 203 26.39 41.40 7.48
C SER A 203 25.62 41.24 8.81
N ASN A 204 24.53 41.99 8.99
CA ASN A 204 23.66 41.93 10.18
C ASN A 204 22.27 41.30 9.92
N ALA A 205 22.01 40.74 8.74
CA ALA A 205 20.72 40.15 8.41
C ALA A 205 20.58 38.75 9.05
N LYS A 206 19.57 38.55 9.91
CA LYS A 206 19.16 37.22 10.37
C LYS A 206 18.39 36.50 9.26
N ILE A 207 19.07 35.61 8.56
CA ILE A 207 18.45 34.70 7.61
C ILE A 207 18.06 33.46 8.41
N SER A 208 16.75 33.27 8.65
CA SER A 208 16.16 32.07 9.24
C SER A 208 15.18 31.46 8.26
#